data_AF-A0A0U1YZD7-F1
#
_entry.id   AF-A0A0U1YZD7-F1
#
_cell.length_a   1.000
_cell.length_b   1.000
_cell.length_c   1.000
_cell.angle_alpha   90.00
_cell.angle_beta   90.00
_cell.angle_gamma   90.00
#
_symmetry.space_group_name_H-M   'P 1'
#
loop_
_entity.id
_entity.type
_entity.pdbx_description
1 polymer ?
#
loop_
_entity_poly.entity_id
_entity_poly.type
_entity_poly.pdbx_seq_one_letter_code
_entity_poly.pdbx_strand_id
1 'polypeptide(L)'
;MYYVDPKVDKSALQHANVMGGRLADDKGGFADYWLNPEFVPTPEYAGVELTTEFEQVLWRTNSGFNNIGNLIEAFSRSRLTVVLPVDDPEGLRGWPLRREGDSWWLDVYTSAGKLPRDVNPWLRREVSGTDVLEQVCPVEQTKVNINPDSEPGVTLFGEDLAHWWAEWREAERRYRAEQSGEQ
;
A
#
# COMPACT_ATOMS: atom_id res chain seq x y z
N MET A 1 10.24 -7.09 -25.81
CA MET A 1 9.29 -5.96 -26.05
C MET A 1 8.97 -5.33 -24.71
N TYR A 2 8.91 -4.00 -24.61
CA TYR A 2 8.55 -3.33 -23.36
C TYR A 2 7.25 -2.53 -23.53
N TYR A 3 6.53 -2.37 -22.42
CA TYR A 3 5.31 -1.59 -22.32
C TYR A 3 5.61 -0.36 -21.48
N VAL A 4 5.18 0.81 -21.96
CA VAL A 4 5.37 2.10 -21.27
C VAL A 4 4.02 2.71 -20.95
N ASP A 5 3.98 3.56 -19.93
CA ASP A 5 2.82 4.42 -19.66
C ASP A 5 2.33 5.06 -20.98
N PRO A 6 1.06 4.85 -21.38
CA PRO A 6 0.56 5.35 -22.66
C PRO A 6 0.45 6.88 -22.74
N LYS A 7 0.50 7.57 -21.60
CA LYS A 7 0.37 9.03 -21.45
C LYS A 7 1.71 9.75 -21.30
N VAL A 8 2.81 9.02 -21.14
CA VAL A 8 4.14 9.64 -21.05
C VAL A 8 4.57 10.23 -22.40
N ASP A 9 5.36 11.32 -22.35
CA ASP A 9 6.09 11.81 -23.50
C ASP A 9 7.10 10.76 -24.00
N LYS A 10 6.78 10.17 -25.16
CA LYS A 10 7.59 9.11 -25.77
C LYS A 10 8.95 9.60 -26.29
N SER A 11 9.14 10.92 -26.43
CA SER A 11 10.42 11.49 -26.85
C SER A 11 11.46 11.56 -25.72
N ALA A 12 11.03 11.41 -24.47
CA ALA A 12 11.86 11.52 -23.26
C ALA A 12 11.63 10.37 -22.27
N LEU A 13 11.49 9.14 -22.77
CA LEU A 13 11.22 7.96 -21.94
C LEU A 13 12.33 7.71 -20.90
N GLN A 14 11.92 7.56 -19.64
CA GLN A 14 12.78 7.14 -18.54
C GLN A 14 12.42 5.72 -18.08
N HIS A 15 13.33 5.06 -17.37
CA HIS A 15 13.10 3.71 -16.82
C HIS A 15 11.83 3.65 -15.96
N ALA A 16 11.59 4.68 -15.15
CA ALA A 16 10.40 4.80 -14.31
C ALA A 16 9.08 4.80 -15.10
N ASN A 17 9.09 5.10 -16.41
CA ASN A 17 7.88 5.10 -17.23
C ASN A 17 7.59 3.74 -17.89
N VAL A 18 8.51 2.77 -17.74
CA VAL A 18 8.34 1.41 -18.24
C VAL A 18 7.52 0.63 -17.23
N MET A 19 6.38 0.10 -17.68
CA MET A 19 5.48 -0.75 -16.87
C MET A 19 6.06 -2.16 -16.69
N GLY A 20 6.73 -2.65 -17.73
CA GLY A 20 7.23 -4.01 -17.80
C GLY A 20 7.46 -4.43 -19.24
N GLY A 21 7.43 -5.73 -19.50
CA GLY A 21 7.63 -6.24 -20.84
C GLY A 21 7.58 -7.76 -20.94
N ARG A 22 7.94 -8.24 -22.13
CA ARG A 22 8.10 -9.66 -22.43
C ARG A 22 9.58 -9.97 -22.65
N LEU A 23 10.06 -10.99 -21.94
CA LEU A 23 11.37 -11.59 -22.15
C LEU A 23 11.32 -12.49 -23.38
N ALA A 24 12.31 -12.35 -24.25
CA ALA A 24 12.47 -13.22 -25.40
C ALA A 24 13.19 -14.50 -24.97
N ASP A 25 12.78 -15.65 -25.48
CA ASP A 25 13.56 -16.89 -25.35
C ASP A 25 14.74 -16.91 -26.33
N ASP A 26 15.57 -17.96 -26.23
CA ASP A 26 16.72 -18.24 -27.09
C ASP A 26 16.36 -18.48 -28.56
N LYS A 27 15.07 -18.60 -28.88
CA LYS A 27 14.51 -18.82 -30.23
C LYS A 27 13.74 -17.61 -30.77
N GLY A 28 13.75 -16.48 -30.04
CA GLY A 28 13.02 -15.27 -30.41
C GLY A 28 11.51 -15.35 -30.17
N GLY A 29 11.03 -16.37 -29.46
CA GLY A 29 9.68 -16.48 -28.90
C GLY A 29 9.51 -15.69 -27.60
N PHE A 30 8.31 -15.71 -27.04
CA PHE A 30 8.01 -15.02 -25.77
C PHE A 30 8.03 -16.04 -24.62
N ALA A 31 8.96 -15.86 -23.67
CA ALA A 31 9.17 -16.78 -22.57
C ALA A 31 8.35 -16.41 -21.32
N ASP A 32 8.41 -15.13 -20.94
CA ASP A 32 7.88 -14.67 -19.65
C ASP A 32 7.53 -13.18 -19.68
N TYR A 33 6.71 -12.77 -18.72
CA TYR A 33 6.39 -11.38 -18.43
C TYR A 33 7.24 -10.88 -17.27
N TRP A 34 7.72 -9.65 -17.38
CA TRP A 34 8.34 -8.96 -16.26
C TRP A 34 7.57 -7.67 -15.98
N LEU A 35 7.40 -7.35 -14.70
CA LEU A 35 6.83 -6.09 -14.24
C LEU A 35 7.97 -5.25 -13.66
N ASN A 36 7.95 -3.95 -13.95
CA ASN A 36 8.95 -3.03 -13.42
C ASN A 36 8.58 -2.61 -11.99
N PRO A 37 9.34 -3.00 -10.95
CA PRO A 37 9.07 -2.59 -9.57
C PRO A 37 9.35 -1.10 -9.34
N GLU A 38 9.96 -0.40 -10.28
CA GLU A 38 10.22 1.04 -10.23
C GLU A 38 9.24 1.85 -11.09
N PHE A 39 8.20 1.22 -11.64
CA PHE A 39 7.22 1.91 -12.46
C PHE A 39 6.50 3.03 -11.67
N VAL A 40 6.59 4.26 -12.18
CA VAL A 40 5.89 5.46 -11.71
C VAL A 40 4.90 5.88 -12.80
N PRO A 41 3.58 5.71 -12.59
CA PRO A 41 2.60 6.19 -13.56
C PRO A 41 2.57 7.72 -13.56
N THR A 42 2.32 8.31 -14.73
CA THR A 42 1.95 9.71 -14.83
C THR A 42 0.61 9.96 -14.12
N PRO A 43 0.36 11.18 -13.58
CA PRO A 43 -0.94 11.50 -12.98
C PRO A 43 -2.11 11.33 -13.95
N GLU A 44 -1.90 11.56 -15.26
CA GLU A 44 -2.94 11.35 -16.28
C GLU A 44 -3.27 9.86 -16.44
N TYR A 45 -2.29 8.97 -16.39
CA TYR A 45 -2.53 7.52 -16.47
C TYR A 45 -3.09 6.96 -15.16
N ALA A 46 -2.60 7.41 -14.02
CA ALA A 46 -3.11 7.03 -12.70
C ALA A 46 -4.53 7.56 -12.44
N GLY A 47 -4.91 8.66 -13.10
CA GLY A 47 -6.16 9.38 -12.86
C GLY A 47 -6.17 10.18 -11.56
N VAL A 48 -5.07 10.19 -10.82
CA VAL A 48 -4.91 10.82 -9.51
C VAL A 48 -3.45 11.19 -9.26
N GLU A 49 -3.22 12.19 -8.42
CA GLU A 49 -1.89 12.49 -7.89
C GLU A 49 -1.54 11.53 -6.75
N LEU A 50 -0.45 10.78 -6.94
CA LEU A 50 0.11 9.84 -5.97
C LEU A 50 1.20 10.56 -5.18
N THR A 51 0.91 10.86 -3.92
CA THR A 51 1.70 11.78 -3.09
C THR A 51 2.66 11.07 -2.14
N THR A 52 2.51 9.76 -1.96
CA THR A 52 3.38 8.94 -1.10
C THR A 52 3.83 7.68 -1.81
N GLU A 53 4.96 7.12 -1.39
CA GLU A 53 5.44 5.81 -1.86
C GLU A 53 4.37 4.73 -1.70
N PHE A 54 3.66 4.75 -0.57
CA PHE A 54 2.60 3.79 -0.31
C PHE A 54 1.39 3.96 -1.24
N GLU A 55 0.98 5.20 -1.56
CA GLU A 55 -0.05 5.43 -2.58
C GLU A 55 0.37 4.86 -3.94
N GLN A 56 1.64 5.01 -4.31
CA GLN A 56 2.16 4.44 -5.55
C GLN A 56 2.17 2.91 -5.53
N VAL A 57 2.59 2.29 -4.43
CA VAL A 57 2.54 0.84 -4.26
C VAL A 57 1.10 0.33 -4.30
N LEU A 58 0.19 0.99 -3.57
CA LEU A 58 -1.22 0.65 -3.52
C LEU A 58 -1.87 0.73 -4.91
N TRP A 59 -1.67 1.83 -5.63
CA TRP A 59 -2.19 2.00 -6.98
C TRP A 59 -1.68 0.90 -7.92
N ARG A 60 -0.38 0.54 -7.83
CA ARG A 60 0.19 -0.52 -8.66
C ARG A 60 -0.39 -1.89 -8.31
N THR A 61 -0.58 -2.20 -7.03
CA THR A 61 -1.22 -3.46 -6.62
C THR A 61 -2.65 -3.55 -7.14
N ASN A 62 -3.44 -2.48 -6.98
CA ASN A 62 -4.83 -2.42 -7.49
C ASN A 62 -4.89 -2.54 -9.02
N SER A 63 -3.87 -2.06 -9.72
CA SER A 63 -3.78 -2.09 -11.18
C SER A 63 -3.11 -3.35 -11.74
N GLY A 64 -2.70 -4.30 -10.88
CA GLY A 64 -2.02 -5.53 -11.30
C GLY A 64 -0.54 -5.37 -11.71
N PHE A 65 0.08 -4.24 -11.35
CA PHE A 65 1.51 -3.95 -11.59
C PHE A 65 2.40 -4.24 -10.38
N ASN A 66 1.85 -4.84 -9.32
CA ASN A 66 2.63 -5.16 -8.13
C ASN A 66 2.07 -6.41 -7.41
N ASN A 67 2.91 -7.02 -6.56
CA ASN A 67 2.51 -8.17 -5.76
C ASN A 67 2.13 -7.75 -4.32
N ILE A 68 1.47 -8.67 -3.60
CA ILE A 68 1.03 -8.47 -2.22
C ILE A 68 2.22 -8.28 -1.26
N GLY A 69 3.35 -8.93 -1.49
CA GLY A 69 4.55 -8.79 -0.65
C GLY A 69 5.05 -7.34 -0.62
N ASN A 70 5.12 -6.69 -1.78
CA ASN A 70 5.49 -5.27 -1.89
C ASN A 70 4.44 -4.35 -1.27
N LEU A 71 3.15 -4.69 -1.37
CA LEU A 71 2.08 -3.96 -0.66
C LEU A 71 2.32 -4.00 0.86
N ILE A 72 2.55 -5.18 1.41
CA ILE A 72 2.77 -5.38 2.84
C ILE A 72 4.04 -4.70 3.33
N GLU A 73 5.15 -4.83 2.58
CA GLU A 73 6.40 -4.14 2.90
C GLU A 73 6.19 -2.62 2.95
N ALA A 74 5.60 -2.03 1.91
CA ALA A 74 5.34 -0.60 1.86
C ALA A 74 4.37 -0.16 2.97
N PHE A 75 3.30 -0.93 3.21
CA PHE A 75 2.33 -0.66 4.27
C PHE A 75 3.04 -0.63 5.63
N SER A 76 3.82 -1.66 5.97
CA SER A 76 4.54 -1.75 7.26
C SER A 76 5.47 -0.55 7.53
N ARG A 77 6.10 0.00 6.48
CA ARG A 77 7.00 1.16 6.56
C ARG A 77 6.28 2.50 6.54
N SER A 78 4.98 2.51 6.25
CA SER A 78 4.20 3.72 6.06
C SER A 78 3.94 4.45 7.37
N ARG A 79 3.89 5.78 7.28
CA ARG A 79 3.26 6.64 8.27
C ARG A 79 1.87 6.99 7.77
N LEU A 80 0.88 6.67 8.59
CA LEU A 80 -0.52 6.86 8.29
C LEU A 80 -1.12 7.83 9.29
N THR A 81 -2.18 8.52 8.90
CA THR A 81 -2.98 9.34 9.80
C THR A 81 -4.26 8.60 10.15
N VAL A 82 -4.62 8.56 11.43
CA VAL A 82 -5.97 8.23 11.90
C VAL A 82 -6.60 9.49 12.50
N VAL A 83 -7.94 9.52 12.52
CA VAL A 83 -8.69 10.62 13.14
C VAL A 83 -9.27 10.13 14.46
N LEU A 84 -8.82 10.74 15.56
CA LEU A 84 -9.34 10.48 16.89
C LEU A 84 -10.76 11.06 17.04
N PRO A 85 -11.63 10.41 17.82
CA PRO A 85 -12.96 10.95 18.07
C PRO A 85 -12.88 12.16 18.99
N VAL A 86 -13.83 13.10 18.84
CA VAL A 86 -13.84 14.38 19.57
C VAL A 86 -13.89 14.21 21.09
N ASP A 87 -14.50 13.11 21.56
CA ASP A 87 -14.64 12.76 22.97
C ASP A 87 -13.45 11.96 23.53
N ASP A 88 -12.43 11.66 22.72
CA ASP A 88 -11.14 11.11 23.16
C ASP A 88 -9.98 11.67 22.31
N PRO A 89 -9.71 12.98 22.44
CA PRO A 89 -8.69 13.67 21.65
C PRO A 89 -7.25 13.22 21.99
N GLU A 90 -7.06 12.55 23.13
CA GLU A 90 -5.78 12.01 23.57
C GLU A 90 -5.60 10.53 23.18
N GLY A 91 -6.65 9.87 22.67
CA GLY A 91 -6.62 8.47 22.25
C GLY A 91 -6.39 7.49 23.40
N LEU A 92 -6.91 7.78 24.59
CA LEU A 92 -6.75 6.98 25.81
C LEU A 92 -7.58 5.70 25.78
N ARG A 93 -8.65 5.64 24.95
CA ARG A 93 -9.50 4.44 24.79
C ARG A 93 -8.93 3.44 23.77
N GLY A 94 -7.81 3.76 23.13
CA GLY A 94 -7.15 2.90 22.15
C GLY A 94 -7.36 3.35 20.70
N TRP A 95 -7.46 2.38 19.79
CA TRP A 95 -7.63 2.64 18.36
C TRP A 95 -9.02 3.23 18.06
N PRO A 96 -9.11 4.23 17.14
CA PRO A 96 -10.39 4.87 16.79
C PRO A 96 -11.21 3.98 15.84
N LEU A 97 -11.61 2.80 16.32
CA LEU A 97 -12.40 1.83 15.55
C LEU A 97 -13.88 2.22 15.56
N ARG A 98 -14.51 2.27 14.38
CA ARG A 98 -15.97 2.40 14.25
C ARG A 98 -16.61 1.03 14.03
N ARG A 99 -17.76 0.78 14.65
CA ARG A 99 -18.53 -0.45 14.44
C ARG A 99 -19.61 -0.23 13.40
N GLU A 100 -19.61 -1.05 12.36
CA GLU A 100 -20.67 -1.07 11.34
C GLU A 100 -21.10 -2.50 11.07
N GLY A 101 -22.33 -2.82 11.46
CA GLY A 101 -22.81 -4.20 11.53
C GLY A 101 -21.94 -5.04 12.47
N ASP A 102 -21.44 -6.15 11.94
CA ASP A 102 -20.54 -7.07 12.64
C ASP A 102 -19.06 -6.75 12.41
N SER A 103 -18.71 -5.67 11.71
CA SER A 103 -17.32 -5.33 11.44
C SER A 103 -16.83 -4.13 12.27
N TRP A 104 -15.56 -4.18 12.65
CA TRP A 104 -14.81 -3.04 13.16
C TRP A 104 -14.04 -2.41 12.01
N TRP A 105 -14.04 -1.08 11.91
CA TRP A 105 -13.38 -0.38 10.82
C TRP A 105 -12.37 0.61 11.38
N LEU A 106 -11.17 0.59 10.81
CA LEU A 106 -10.17 1.62 10.99
C LEU A 106 -10.02 2.39 9.69
N ASP A 107 -10.32 3.69 9.72
CA ASP A 107 -9.95 4.59 8.62
C ASP A 107 -8.52 5.07 8.80
N VAL A 108 -7.70 4.88 7.76
CA VAL A 108 -6.32 5.35 7.70
C VAL A 108 -6.12 6.21 6.46
N TYR A 109 -5.35 7.27 6.60
CA TYR A 109 -5.10 8.24 5.53
C TYR A 109 -3.61 8.31 5.25
N THR A 110 -3.25 8.24 3.98
CA THR A 110 -1.85 8.21 3.56
C THR A 110 -1.20 9.58 3.56
N SER A 111 -1.99 10.65 3.49
CA SER A 111 -1.52 12.03 3.60
C SER A 111 -2.63 12.97 4.07
N ALA A 112 -2.24 14.20 4.45
CA ALA A 112 -3.20 15.23 4.85
C ALA A 112 -4.17 15.62 3.71
N GLY A 113 -3.76 15.42 2.44
CA GLY A 113 -4.60 15.67 1.28
C GLY A 113 -5.72 14.65 1.08
N LYS A 114 -5.64 13.49 1.76
CA LYS A 114 -6.67 12.43 1.72
C LYS A 114 -7.70 12.55 2.84
N LEU A 115 -7.46 13.41 3.83
CA LEU A 115 -8.40 13.62 4.93
C LEU A 115 -9.67 14.35 4.45
N PRO A 116 -10.84 14.09 5.09
CA PRO A 116 -12.01 14.94 4.93
C PRO A 116 -11.68 16.40 5.23
N ARG A 117 -12.32 17.32 4.49
CA ARG A 117 -11.97 18.75 4.48
C ARG A 117 -12.15 19.44 5.85
N ASP A 118 -12.99 18.90 6.69
CA ASP A 118 -13.41 19.45 7.98
C ASP A 118 -12.75 18.76 9.19
N VAL A 119 -11.80 17.85 8.97
CA VAL A 119 -11.08 17.19 10.08
C VAL A 119 -10.28 18.21 10.88
N ASN A 120 -10.61 18.32 12.17
CA ASN A 120 -9.85 19.11 13.14
C ASN A 120 -8.38 18.62 13.20
N PRO A 121 -7.38 19.49 12.94
CA PRO A 121 -5.97 19.13 12.99
C PRO A 121 -5.51 18.50 14.31
N TRP A 122 -6.15 18.84 15.43
CA TRP A 122 -5.78 18.38 16.77
C TRP A 122 -6.21 16.93 17.03
N LEU A 123 -7.11 16.39 16.21
CA LEU A 123 -7.56 15.00 16.29
C LEU A 123 -6.77 14.07 15.36
N ARG A 124 -5.83 14.61 14.59
CA ARG A 124 -5.01 13.82 13.67
C ARG A 124 -3.88 13.17 14.45
N ARG A 125 -3.82 11.85 14.42
CA ARG A 125 -2.75 11.07 15.03
C ARG A 125 -1.98 10.31 13.98
N GLU A 126 -0.67 10.50 13.95
CA GLU A 126 0.22 9.67 13.13
C GLU A 126 0.38 8.29 13.79
N VAL A 127 0.29 7.24 12.98
CA VAL A 127 0.49 5.84 13.37
C VAL A 127 1.38 5.15 12.34
N SER A 128 2.14 4.15 12.77
CA SER A 128 2.90 3.34 11.81
C SER A 128 2.00 2.25 11.20
N GLY A 129 2.28 1.86 9.96
CA GLY A 129 1.59 0.71 9.36
C GLY A 129 1.86 -0.59 10.11
N THR A 130 3.06 -0.77 10.69
CA THR A 130 3.36 -1.89 11.59
C THR A 130 2.41 -1.92 12.79
N ASP A 131 2.12 -0.79 13.43
CA ASP A 131 1.18 -0.74 14.56
C ASP A 131 -0.22 -1.21 14.13
N VAL A 132 -0.66 -0.83 12.93
CA VAL A 132 -1.94 -1.30 12.37
C VAL A 132 -1.89 -2.81 12.13
N LEU A 133 -0.84 -3.32 11.48
CA LEU A 133 -0.67 -4.75 11.19
C LEU A 133 -0.59 -5.61 12.46
N GLU A 134 0.01 -5.11 13.53
CA GLU A 134 0.28 -5.88 14.74
C GLU A 134 -0.77 -5.72 15.84
N GLN A 135 -1.46 -4.59 15.89
CA GLN A 135 -2.42 -4.29 16.98
C GLN A 135 -3.87 -4.27 16.51
N VAL A 136 -4.12 -3.94 15.23
CA VAL A 136 -5.48 -3.76 14.71
C VAL A 136 -5.91 -4.94 13.85
N CYS A 137 -5.10 -5.31 12.85
CA CYS A 137 -5.41 -6.40 11.92
C CYS A 137 -5.69 -7.76 12.57
N PRO A 138 -5.06 -8.15 13.71
CA PRO A 138 -5.37 -9.42 14.38
C PRO A 138 -6.73 -9.46 15.09
N VAL A 139 -7.40 -8.32 15.27
CA VAL A 139 -8.71 -8.26 15.92
C VAL A 139 -9.79 -8.77 14.97
N GLU A 140 -10.61 -9.70 15.44
CA GLU A 140 -11.65 -10.37 14.65
C GLU A 140 -12.58 -9.36 13.96
N GLN A 141 -12.95 -9.66 12.72
CA GLN A 141 -13.87 -8.85 11.91
C GLN A 141 -13.43 -7.39 11.68
N THR A 142 -12.13 -7.11 11.81
CA THR A 142 -11.59 -5.78 11.52
C THR A 142 -11.38 -5.57 10.03
N LYS A 143 -11.63 -4.35 9.56
CA LYS A 143 -11.38 -3.87 8.21
C LYS A 143 -10.55 -2.60 8.30
N VAL A 144 -9.49 -2.51 7.49
CA VAL A 144 -8.69 -1.31 7.34
C VAL A 144 -9.12 -0.64 6.04
N ASN A 145 -9.62 0.59 6.15
CA ASN A 145 -10.09 1.37 5.04
C ASN A 145 -9.07 2.49 4.77
N ILE A 146 -8.32 2.33 3.70
CA ILE A 146 -7.25 3.23 3.30
C ILE A 146 -7.85 4.30 2.39
N ASN A 147 -7.64 5.57 2.74
CA ASN A 147 -8.13 6.73 2.00
C ASN A 147 -9.63 6.62 1.68
N PRO A 148 -10.52 6.54 2.69
CA PRO A 148 -11.96 6.54 2.47
C PRO A 148 -12.36 7.68 1.54
N ASP A 149 -13.24 7.37 0.58
CA ASP A 149 -13.82 8.31 -0.38
C ASP A 149 -12.80 9.08 -1.25
N SER A 150 -11.56 8.58 -1.35
CA SER A 150 -10.48 9.16 -2.15
C SER A 150 -9.68 8.09 -2.89
N GLU A 151 -9.05 8.48 -4.00
CA GLU A 151 -8.14 7.62 -4.75
C GLU A 151 -6.66 7.88 -4.39
N PRO A 152 -5.77 6.88 -4.41
CA PRO A 152 -6.11 5.45 -4.42
C PRO A 152 -6.68 5.03 -3.06
N GLY A 153 -7.85 4.41 -3.07
CA GLY A 153 -8.54 3.93 -1.87
C GLY A 153 -8.83 2.43 -1.94
N VAL A 154 -8.79 1.75 -0.79
CA VAL A 154 -9.15 0.32 -0.71
C VAL A 154 -9.60 -0.04 0.69
N THR A 155 -10.52 -0.99 0.78
CA THR A 155 -10.84 -1.69 2.04
C THR A 155 -10.19 -3.06 2.02
N LEU A 156 -9.40 -3.37 3.05
CA LEU A 156 -8.75 -4.66 3.25
C LEU A 156 -9.23 -5.29 4.55
N PHE A 157 -9.43 -6.61 4.55
CA PHE A 157 -9.74 -7.32 5.78
C PHE A 157 -8.49 -7.41 6.65
N GLY A 158 -8.67 -7.22 7.96
CA GLY A 158 -7.59 -7.30 8.94
C GLY A 158 -6.97 -8.70 8.96
N GLU A 159 -7.77 -9.75 8.82
CA GLU A 159 -7.29 -11.14 8.78
C GLU A 159 -6.35 -11.39 7.59
N ASP A 160 -6.69 -10.89 6.41
CA ASP A 160 -5.85 -11.00 5.21
C ASP A 160 -4.52 -10.25 5.40
N LEU A 161 -4.59 -9.01 5.90
CA LEU A 161 -3.41 -8.20 6.19
C LEU A 161 -2.51 -8.85 7.24
N ALA A 162 -3.08 -9.40 8.32
CA ALA A 162 -2.35 -10.09 9.37
C ALA A 162 -1.70 -11.38 8.84
N HIS A 163 -2.42 -12.13 7.99
CA HIS A 163 -1.91 -13.33 7.35
C HIS A 163 -0.73 -13.02 6.42
N TRP A 164 -0.89 -12.07 5.49
CA TRP A 164 0.19 -11.67 4.58
C TRP A 164 1.39 -11.07 5.31
N TRP A 165 1.16 -10.33 6.41
CA TRP A 165 2.24 -9.83 7.26
C TRP A 165 3.04 -10.96 7.91
N ALA A 166 2.37 -12.00 8.40
CA ALA A 166 3.04 -13.17 8.96
C ALA A 166 3.88 -13.90 7.90
N GLU A 167 3.33 -14.10 6.70
CA GLU A 167 4.06 -14.72 5.58
C GLU A 167 5.27 -13.90 5.16
N TRP A 168 5.11 -12.58 5.03
CA TRP A 168 6.20 -11.67 4.65
C TRP A 168 7.34 -11.69 5.67
N ARG A 169 7.02 -11.61 6.98
CA ARG A 169 8.05 -11.69 8.04
C ARG A 169 8.78 -13.03 8.04
N GLU A 170 8.09 -14.12 7.76
CA GLU A 170 8.71 -15.44 7.66
C GLU A 170 9.66 -15.53 6.46
N ALA A 171 9.23 -15.03 5.30
CA ALA A 171 10.07 -14.97 4.10
C ALA A 171 11.32 -14.10 4.34
N GLU A 172 11.17 -12.94 4.97
CA GLU A 172 12.29 -12.04 5.29
C GLU A 172 13.28 -12.71 6.26
N ARG A 173 12.79 -13.43 7.28
CA ARG A 173 13.66 -14.18 8.20
C ARG A 173 14.47 -15.26 7.49
N ARG A 174 13.84 -16.03 6.60
CA ARG A 174 14.53 -17.07 5.82
C ARG A 174 15.61 -16.47 4.92
N TYR A 175 15.27 -15.41 4.19
CA TYR A 175 16.21 -14.70 3.34
C TYR A 175 17.43 -14.20 4.13
N ARG A 176 17.23 -13.56 5.29
CA ARG A 176 18.33 -13.09 6.14
C ARG A 176 19.18 -14.24 6.70
N ALA A 177 18.58 -15.37 7.06
CA ALA A 177 19.30 -16.54 7.54
C ALA A 177 20.17 -17.17 6.45
N GLU A 178 19.66 -17.26 5.22
CA GLU A 178 20.41 -17.74 4.06
C GLU A 178 21.60 -16.82 3.74
N GLN A 179 21.40 -15.50 3.74
CA GLN A 179 22.46 -14.52 3.51
C GLN A 179 23.53 -14.50 4.62
N SER A 180 23.19 -14.92 5.83
CA SER A 180 24.12 -14.97 6.98
C SER A 180 24.89 -16.30 7.09
N GLY A 181 24.43 -17.35 6.39
CA GLY A 181 25.05 -18.67 6.37
C GLY A 181 26.12 -18.88 5.27
N GLU A 182 26.30 -17.92 4.39
CA GLU A 182 27.32 -17.92 3.31
C GLU A 182 28.63 -17.20 3.70
N GLN A 183 28.89 -16.98 5.00
CA GLN A 183 30.15 -16.44 5.54
C GLN A 183 30.95 -17.49 6.31
#